data_AF-I3X2V3-F1
#
_entry.id   AF-I3X2V3-F1
#
_cell.length_a   1.000
_cell.length_b   1.000
_cell.length_c   1.000
_cell.angle_alpha   90.00
_cell.angle_beta   90.00
_cell.angle_gamma   90.00
#
_symmetry.space_group_name_H-M   'P 1'
#
loop_
_entity.id
_entity.type
_entity.pdbx_description
1 polymer ?
#
loop_
_entity_poly.entity_id
_entity_poly.type
_entity_poly.pdbx_seq_one_letter_code
_entity_poly.pdbx_strand_id
1 'polypeptide(L)' 'MTILFDDSVLADYHQFLVADALSGSDLAVNWTAGDLGARLLVGEQSLIAMTARNTASDLSSNCTSTSRK' A
#
# COMPACT_ATOMS: atom_id res chain seq x y z
N MET A 1 5.08 -18.22 2.20
CA MET A 1 3.62 -18.05 2.27
C MET A 1 3.35 -16.61 1.85
N THR A 2 2.92 -16.42 0.61
CA THR A 2 2.71 -15.07 0.03
C THR A 2 1.23 -14.75 0.22
N ILE A 3 0.93 -13.73 1.00
CA ILE A 3 -0.44 -13.23 1.16
C ILE A 3 -0.74 -12.41 -0.10
N LEU A 4 -1.47 -13.02 -1.05
CA LEU A 4 -2.25 -12.28 -2.03
C LEU A 4 -3.49 -11.78 -1.28
N PHE A 5 -3.54 -10.48 -1.01
CA PHE A 5 -4.78 -9.84 -0.58
C PHE A 5 -5.74 -9.89 -1.76
N ASP A 6 -6.71 -10.80 -1.71
CA ASP A 6 -7.97 -10.86 -2.48
C ASP A 6 -8.12 -9.82 -3.60
N ASP A 7 -7.24 -9.93 -4.60
CA ASP A 7 -6.90 -8.92 -5.62
C ASP A 7 -7.14 -7.45 -5.22
N SER A 8 -6.91 -7.04 -3.98
CA SER A 8 -7.25 -5.68 -3.53
C SER A 8 -6.27 -5.15 -2.50
N VAL A 9 -5.91 -3.88 -2.67
CA VAL A 9 -5.08 -3.13 -1.72
C VAL A 9 -5.91 -1.97 -1.22
N LEU A 10 -6.04 -1.88 0.10
CA LEU A 10 -6.65 -0.74 0.75
C LEU A 10 -5.52 0.22 1.16
N ALA A 11 -5.50 1.37 0.51
CA ALA A 11 -4.68 2.49 0.92
C ALA A 11 -5.55 3.52 1.64
N ASP A 12 -5.29 3.70 2.93
CA ASP A 12 -5.89 4.75 3.73
C ASP A 12 -4.79 5.71 4.20
N TYR A 13 -5.14 6.96 4.51
CA TYR A 13 -4.15 8.01 4.82
C TYR A 13 -3.06 8.18 3.76
N HIS A 14 -3.41 8.04 2.48
CA HIS A 14 -2.47 8.12 1.36
C HIS A 14 -1.34 7.09 1.42
N GLN A 15 -1.55 5.93 2.06
CA GLN A 15 -0.51 4.91 2.19
C GLN A 15 -1.09 3.50 2.34
N PHE A 16 -0.27 2.49 2.06
CA PHE A 16 -0.47 1.14 2.54
C PHE A 16 0.89 0.58 2.99
N LEU A 17 0.86 -0.47 3.82
CA LEU A 17 2.08 -1.07 4.34
C LEU A 17 2.08 -2.58 4.20
N VAL A 18 3.28 -3.13 4.05
CA VAL A 18 3.56 -4.56 4.12
C VAL A 18 4.42 -4.77 5.34
N ALA A 19 3.93 -5.57 6.29
CA ALA A 19 4.62 -5.87 7.55
C ALA A 19 4.47 -7.35 7.89
N ASP A 20 5.32 -7.84 8.80
CA ASP A 20 5.12 -9.16 9.40
C ASP A 20 3.88 -9.13 10.31
N ALA A 21 2.98 -10.10 10.13
CA ALA A 21 1.75 -10.22 10.91
C ALA A 21 2.02 -10.51 12.40
N LEU A 22 3.19 -11.05 12.74
CA LEU A 22 3.60 -11.33 14.12
C LEU A 22 4.09 -10.08 14.85
N SER A 23 4.52 -9.07 14.11
CA SER A 23 4.96 -7.79 14.66
C SER A 23 3.78 -6.82 14.60
N GLY A 24 3.29 -6.38 15.76
CA GLY A 24 2.42 -5.21 15.82
C GLY A 24 3.19 -4.01 15.31
N SER A 25 3.01 -3.65 14.05
CA SER A 25 3.65 -2.49 13.43
C SER A 25 2.85 -1.25 13.80
N ASP A 26 3.31 -0.51 14.81
CA ASP A 26 2.83 0.85 15.03
C ASP A 26 3.34 1.74 13.90
N LEU A 27 2.39 2.38 13.20
CA LEU A 27 2.73 3.41 12.22
C LEU A 27 3.39 4.59 12.93
N ALA A 28 4.39 5.19 12.28
CA ALA A 28 4.97 6.43 12.76
C ALA A 28 3.87 7.49 12.91
N VAL A 29 3.74 8.05 14.11
CA VAL A 29 2.73 9.07 14.43
C VAL A 29 3.22 10.49 14.06
N ASN A 30 4.53 10.63 13.80
CA ASN A 30 5.17 11.90 13.48
C ASN A 30 5.84 11.81 12.10
N TRP A 31 5.18 12.36 11.09
CA TRP A 31 5.64 12.39 9.71
C TRP A 31 6.42 13.67 9.43
N THR A 32 7.64 13.56 8.93
CA THR A 32 8.40 14.72 8.48
C THR A 32 8.02 15.10 7.05
N ALA A 33 8.31 16.34 6.64
CA ALA A 33 8.13 16.77 5.25
C ALA A 33 8.92 15.91 4.25
N GLY A 34 10.07 15.36 4.69
CA GLY A 34 10.86 14.42 3.89
C GLY A 34 10.10 13.11 3.67
N ASP A 35 9.47 12.59 4.71
CA ASP A 35 8.70 11.34 4.63
C ASP A 35 7.48 11.48 3.73
N LEU A 36 6.76 12.59 3.83
CA LEU A 36 5.60 12.89 2.98
C LEU A 36 5.96 13.10 1.50
N GLY A 37 7.22 13.44 1.22
CA GLY A 37 7.74 13.57 -0.14
C GLY A 37 8.24 12.26 -0.74
N ALA A 38 8.45 11.22 0.08
CA ALA A 38 8.91 9.92 -0.37
C ALA A 38 7.77 9.12 -1.00
N ARG A 39 8.10 8.25 -1.97
CA ARG A 39 7.14 7.29 -2.54
C ARG A 39 7.15 5.95 -1.82
N LEU A 40 8.29 5.62 -1.21
CA LEU A 40 8.51 4.39 -0.49
C LEU A 40 9.37 4.68 0.73
N LEU A 41 8.95 4.14 1.87
CA LEU A 41 9.60 4.32 3.15
C LEU A 41 9.82 2.96 3.80
N VAL A 42 10.87 2.88 4.60
CA VAL A 42 11.20 1.69 5.39
C VAL A 42 10.95 2.04 6.85
N GLY A 43 9.94 1.42 7.44
CA GLY A 43 9.74 1.37 8.88
C GLY A 43 10.57 0.25 9.50
N GLU A 44 10.57 0.12 10.82
CA GLU A 44 11.40 -0.88 11.52
C GLU A 44 11.13 -2.32 11.04
N GLN A 45 9.86 -2.67 10.81
CA GLN A 45 9.42 -4.01 10.39
C GLN A 45 8.39 -3.95 9.26
N SER A 46 8.35 -2.83 8.54
CA SER A 46 7.37 -2.61 7.49
C SER A 46 7.93 -1.83 6.32
N LEU A 47 7.38 -2.10 5.14
CA LEU A 47 7.58 -1.29 3.95
C LEU A 47 6.30 -0.49 3.72
N ILE A 48 6.41 0.82 3.65
CA ILE A 48 5.27 1.73 3.49
C ILE A 48 5.34 2.34 2.10
N ALA A 49 4.27 2.17 1.33
CA ALA A 49 4.12 2.75 0.00
C ALA A 49 3.14 3.92 0.07
N MET A 50 3.60 5.09 -0.35
CA MET A 50 2.80 6.31 -0.40
C MET A 50 2.02 6.36 -1.72
N THR A 51 0.77 6.78 -1.63
CA THR A 51 -0.19 6.81 -2.73
C THR A 51 -0.74 8.22 -2.89
N ALA A 52 -1.03 8.62 -4.13
CA ALA A 52 -1.54 9.96 -4.40
C ALA A 52 -2.97 10.18 -3.86
N ARG A 53 -3.72 9.10 -3.57
CA ARG A 53 -5.11 9.13 -3.11
C ARG A 53 -5.37 7.92 -2.22
N ASN A 54 -6.27 8.07 -1.26
CA ASN A 54 -6.89 6.92 -0.60
C ASN A 54 -7.61 6.08 -1.67
N THR A 55 -7.38 4.77 -1.65
CA THR A 55 -7.97 3.84 -2.60
C THR A 55 -8.44 2.59 -1.88
N ALA A 56 -9.67 2.19 -2.16
CA ALA A 56 -10.11 0.82 -2.02
C ALA A 56 -10.21 0.30 -3.45
N SER A 57 -9.12 -0.21 -4.01
CA SER A 57 -9.13 -0.70 -5.39
C SER A 57 -9.20 -2.22 -5.41
N ASP A 58 -10.30 -2.72 -5.98
CA ASP A 58 -10.47 -4.09 -6.43
C ASP A 58 -9.67 -4.26 -7.74
N LEU A 59 -8.41 -4.74 -7.65
CA LEU A 59 -7.52 -4.99 -8.80
C LEU A 59 -8.09 -6.04 -9.77
N SER A 60 -9.16 -6.76 -9.43
CA SER A 60 -9.80 -7.77 -10.28
C SER A 60 -10.44 -7.20 -11.56
N SER A 61 -10.67 -5.88 -11.64
CA SER A 61 -11.57 -5.29 -12.65
C SER A 61 -10.90 -4.74 -13.93
N ASN A 62 -9.57 -4.78 -14.08
CA ASN A 62 -8.90 -4.04 -15.17
C ASN A 62 -8.09 -4.87 -16.20
N CYS A 63 -8.23 -6.20 -16.26
CA CYS A 63 -7.41 -7.05 -17.15
C CYS A 63 -8.16 -7.70 -18.35
N THR A 64 -9.27 -7.14 -18.84
CA THR A 64 -10.02 -7.76 -19.98
C THR A 64 -10.47 -6.84 -21.12
N SER A 65 -10.00 -5.60 -21.21
CA SER A 65 -10.44 -4.68 -22.28
C SER A 65 -9.32 -4.26 -23.25
N THR A 66 -8.72 -5.20 -23.97
CA THR A 66 -8.11 -4.93 -25.29
C THR A 66 -8.20 -6.16 -26.19
N SER A 67 -9.42 -6.60 -26.51
CA SER A 67 -9.64 -7.44 -27.69
C SER A 67 -9.88 -6.53 -28.88
N ARG A 68 -8.84 -6.40 -29.72
CA ARG A 68 -8.90 -5.74 -31.02
C ARG A 68 -10.07 -6.29 -31.86
N LYS A 69 -10.83 -5.39 -32.47
CA LYS A 69 -11.43 -5.62 -33.78
C LYS A 69 -10.84 -4.60 -34.74
#